data_AF-A0A4R5PQZ5-F1
#
_entry.id   AF-A0A4R5PQZ5-F1
#
_cell.length_a   1.000
_cell.length_b   1.000
_cell.length_c   1.000
_cell.angle_alpha   90.00
_cell.angle_beta   90.00
_cell.angle_gamma   90.00
#
_symmetry.space_group_name_H-M   'P 1'
#
loop_
_entity.id
_entity.type
_entity.pdbx_description
1 polymer ?
#
loop_
_entity_poly.entity_id
_entity_poly.type
_entity_poly.pdbx_seq_one_letter_code
_entity_poly.pdbx_strand_id
1 'polypeptide(L)'
;MSTSGFAAEEMIRVSMDHARIIKVDRQISKVIVGSSSVADVAIADSSTIVLTGKSYGTTNLVVLDMEGQPIVDEVVLVAVDEANTLRIYRQTERTVFSCAPSCEQHVKSASGATATPVQ
;
A
#
# COMPACT_ATOMS: atom_id res chain seq x y z
N MET A 1 -12.28 -17.65 33.29
CA MET A 1 -11.67 -17.71 31.94
C MET A 1 -11.12 -16.33 31.62
N SER A 2 -9.79 -16.17 31.59
CA SER A 2 -9.16 -14.93 31.12
C SER A 2 -9.03 -15.00 29.61
N THR A 3 -9.76 -14.13 28.91
CA THR A 3 -9.60 -13.94 27.46
C THR A 3 -8.40 -13.04 27.23
N SER A 4 -7.25 -13.64 26.88
CA SER A 4 -6.15 -12.89 26.29
C SER A 4 -6.59 -12.38 24.92
N GLY A 5 -6.84 -11.08 24.81
CA GLY A 5 -6.91 -10.43 23.51
C GLY A 5 -5.53 -10.45 22.88
N PHE A 6 -5.41 -10.99 21.67
CA PHE A 6 -4.21 -10.79 20.86
C PHE A 6 -4.09 -9.28 20.64
N ALA A 7 -3.07 -8.66 21.24
CA ALA A 7 -2.65 -7.32 20.84
C ALA A 7 -2.28 -7.42 19.36
N ALA A 8 -3.14 -6.90 18.49
CA ALA A 8 -2.78 -6.73 17.10
C ALA A 8 -1.61 -5.73 17.10
N GLU A 9 -0.42 -6.22 16.78
CA GLU A 9 0.75 -5.41 16.47
C GLU A 9 0.30 -4.28 15.53
N GLU A 10 0.69 -3.03 15.82
CA GLU A 10 0.13 -1.82 15.23
C GLU A 10 0.59 -1.66 13.76
N MET A 11 0.00 -2.46 12.88
CA MET A 11 0.42 -2.56 11.49
C MET A 11 -0.05 -1.38 10.66
N ILE A 12 0.88 -0.73 9.96
CA ILE A 12 0.60 0.31 8.99
C ILE A 12 0.10 -0.33 7.70
N ARG A 13 -1.17 -0.10 7.37
CA ARG A 13 -1.74 -0.51 6.08
C ARG A 13 -1.64 0.63 5.07
N VAL A 14 -1.17 0.31 3.86
CA VAL A 14 -1.16 1.20 2.70
C VAL A 14 -1.63 0.44 1.46
N SER A 15 -2.43 1.08 0.63
CA SER A 15 -2.89 0.48 -0.62
C SER A 15 -1.80 0.58 -1.69
N MET A 16 -1.67 -0.43 -2.53
CA MET A 16 -0.76 -0.41 -3.69
C MET A 16 -1.07 0.79 -4.59
N ASP A 17 -0.05 1.49 -5.07
CA ASP A 17 -0.13 2.72 -5.86
C ASP A 17 -0.77 3.92 -5.14
N HIS A 18 -0.99 3.81 -3.82
CA HIS A 18 -1.47 4.91 -2.99
C HIS A 18 -0.39 5.37 -2.00
N ALA A 19 -0.47 6.66 -1.66
CA ALA A 19 0.36 7.28 -0.64
C ALA A 19 -0.45 7.52 0.64
N ARG A 20 0.20 7.33 1.78
CA ARG A 20 -0.32 7.62 3.11
C ARG A 20 0.62 8.59 3.82
N ILE A 21 0.06 9.65 4.38
CA ILE A 21 0.81 10.61 5.20
C ILE A 21 0.91 10.06 6.61
N ILE A 22 2.12 10.05 7.15
CA ILE A 22 2.40 9.70 8.55
C ILE A 22 3.01 10.94 9.20
N LYS A 23 2.40 11.36 10.30
CA LYS A 23 2.89 12.46 11.14
C LYS A 23 3.50 11.85 12.40
N VAL A 24 4.64 12.37 12.78
CA VAL A 24 5.33 11.99 14.02
C VAL A 24 5.36 13.18 14.98
N ASP A 25 5.53 12.88 16.26
CA ASP A 25 5.54 13.86 17.36
C ASP A 25 6.93 14.48 17.59
N ARG A 26 7.97 13.90 17.00
CA ARG A 26 9.38 14.30 17.13
C ARG A 26 10.02 14.56 15.78
N GLN A 27 11.13 15.29 15.78
CA GLN A 27 11.88 15.60 14.58
C GLN A 27 12.57 14.37 14.00
N ILE A 28 12.38 14.15 12.70
CA ILE A 28 12.95 13.03 11.95
C ILE A 28 14.42 13.31 11.62
N SER A 29 15.29 12.36 11.91
CA SER A 29 16.71 12.38 11.49
C SER A 29 16.98 11.37 10.38
N LYS A 30 16.41 10.17 10.50
CA LYS A 30 16.64 9.07 9.55
C LYS A 30 15.38 8.26 9.32
N VAL A 31 15.19 7.81 8.08
CA VAL A 31 14.10 6.91 7.68
C VAL A 31 14.70 5.68 7.01
N ILE A 32 14.19 4.51 7.37
CA ILE A 32 14.63 3.21 6.88
C ILE A 32 13.39 2.42 6.48
N VAL A 33 13.42 1.88 5.26
CA VAL A 33 12.42 0.95 4.76
C VAL A 33 13.12 -0.38 4.50
N GLY A 34 12.57 -1.48 5.00
CA GLY A 34 13.18 -2.81 4.83
C GLY A 34 13.33 -3.20 3.35
N SER A 35 12.30 -2.96 2.54
CA SER A 35 12.30 -3.27 1.11
C SER A 35 11.68 -2.15 0.27
N SER A 36 12.52 -1.48 -0.54
CA SER A 36 12.12 -0.42 -1.48
C SER A 36 11.37 -0.91 -2.72
N SER A 37 11.30 -2.23 -2.92
CA SER A 37 10.43 -2.84 -3.93
C SER A 37 8.98 -2.93 -3.46
N VAL A 38 8.74 -3.03 -2.15
CA VAL A 38 7.41 -3.16 -1.54
C VAL A 38 6.81 -1.80 -1.23
N ALA A 39 7.56 -0.92 -0.57
CA ALA A 39 7.11 0.44 -0.25
C ALA A 39 8.26 1.44 -0.40
N ASP A 40 7.94 2.71 -0.57
CA ASP A 40 8.91 3.80 -0.63
C ASP A 40 8.48 4.94 0.30
N VAL A 41 9.45 5.73 0.78
CA VAL A 41 9.18 6.82 1.72
C VAL A 41 9.90 8.08 1.30
N ALA A 42 9.16 9.19 1.29
CA ALA A 42 9.70 10.53 1.12
C ALA A 42 9.47 11.37 2.38
N ILE A 43 10.44 12.20 2.73
CA ILE A 43 10.32 13.16 3.83
C ILE A 43 9.68 14.43 3.26
N ALA A 44 8.52 14.82 3.79
CA ALA A 44 7.84 16.05 3.38
C ALA A 44 8.31 17.27 4.20
N ASP A 45 8.46 17.08 5.52
CA ASP A 45 8.98 18.09 6.45
C ASP A 45 9.64 17.41 7.66
N SER A 46 10.05 18.18 8.67
CA SER A 46 10.75 17.69 9.86
C SER A 46 9.97 16.69 10.71
N SER A 47 8.65 16.56 10.51
CA SER A 47 7.74 15.72 11.30
C SER A 47 6.73 14.94 10.45
N THR A 48 6.85 15.01 9.12
CA THR A 48 5.89 14.40 8.19
C THR A 48 6.62 13.58 7.13
N ILE A 49 6.20 12.33 6.97
CA ILE A 49 6.66 11.45 5.90
C ILE A 49 5.48 10.99 5.05
N VAL A 50 5.78 10.73 3.78
CA VAL A 50 4.84 10.18 2.80
C VAL A 50 5.29 8.76 2.48
N LEU A 51 4.49 7.78 2.90
CA LEU A 51 4.71 6.37 2.62
C LEU A 51 3.89 5.97 1.38
N THR A 52 4.53 5.41 0.37
CA THR A 52 3.88 4.95 -0.87
C THR A 52 3.98 3.44 -1.00
N GLY A 53 2.84 2.76 -1.17
CA GLY A 53 2.81 1.32 -1.47
C GLY A 53 3.16 1.08 -2.94
N LYS A 54 4.17 0.26 -3.23
CA LYS A 54 4.63 -0.02 -4.61
C LYS A 54 4.26 -1.40 -5.11
N SER A 55 4.35 -2.41 -4.26
CA SER A 55 3.98 -3.78 -4.62
C SER A 55 3.44 -4.55 -3.42
N TYR A 56 2.67 -5.59 -3.68
CA TYR A 56 2.09 -6.42 -2.63
C TYR A 56 3.17 -7.06 -1.75
N GLY A 57 2.96 -6.98 -0.44
CA GLY A 57 3.83 -7.63 0.53
C GLY A 57 3.83 -6.95 1.88
N THR A 58 4.69 -7.44 2.75
CA THR A 58 4.98 -6.86 4.06
C THR A 58 6.41 -6.39 4.11
N THR A 59 6.63 -5.17 4.60
CA THR A 59 7.95 -4.64 4.93
C THR A 59 7.89 -3.95 6.28
N ASN A 60 8.97 -3.33 6.73
CA ASN A 60 9.01 -2.56 7.97
C ASN A 60 9.43 -1.12 7.69
N LEU A 61 8.92 -0.21 8.51
CA LEU A 61 9.25 1.20 8.50
C LEU A 61 9.87 1.56 9.85
N VAL A 62 11.12 2.02 9.81
CA VAL A 62 11.81 2.54 10.99
C VAL A 62 12.14 4.01 10.78
N VAL A 63 11.71 4.84 11.71
CA VAL A 63 11.98 6.28 11.73
C VAL A 63 12.72 6.59 13.01
N LEU A 64 13.88 7.26 12.90
CA LEU A 64 14.72 7.62 14.04
C LEU A 64 14.76 9.13 14.25
N ASP A 65 14.87 9.56 15.50
CA ASP A 65 15.13 10.95 15.88
C ASP A 65 16.63 11.30 15.85
N MET A 66 16.95 12.54 16.25
CA MET A 66 18.32 13.07 16.28
C MET A 66 19.24 12.34 17.28
N GLU A 67 18.67 11.66 18.28
CA GLU A 67 19.37 10.89 19.31
C GLU A 67 19.54 9.42 18.89
N GLY A 68 18.99 9.04 17.74
CA GLY A 68 19.01 7.67 17.23
C GLY A 68 17.96 6.77 17.86
N GLN A 69 17.00 7.31 18.59
CA GLN A 69 15.90 6.53 19.16
C GLN A 69 14.80 6.33 18.11
N PRO A 70 14.14 5.16 18.08
CA PRO A 70 13.01 4.93 17.20
C PRO A 70 11.81 5.79 17.60
N ILE A 71 11.27 6.50 16.62
CA ILE A 71 9.97 7.19 16.67
C ILE A 71 8.87 6.29 16.12
N VAL A 72 9.17 5.55 15.05
CA VAL A 72 8.30 4.55 14.44
C VAL A 72 9.14 3.30 14.21
N ASP A 73 8.62 2.14 14.59
CA ASP A 73 9.19 0.83 14.26
C ASP A 73 8.03 -0.14 14.06
N GLU A 74 7.43 -0.12 12.86
CA GLU A 74 6.18 -0.82 12.59
C GLU A 74 6.25 -1.63 11.29
N VAL A 75 5.43 -2.68 11.25
CA VAL A 75 5.22 -3.48 10.04
C VAL A 75 4.29 -2.72 9.09
N VAL A 76 4.71 -2.61 7.84
CA VAL A 76 3.93 -2.06 6.73
C VAL A 76 3.36 -3.20 5.89
N LEU A 77 2.04 -3.26 5.75
CA LEU A 77 1.34 -4.13 4.81
C LEU A 77 0.88 -3.33 3.60
N VAL A 78 1.34 -3.74 2.43
CA VAL A 78 0.90 -3.23 1.14
C VAL A 78 -0.08 -4.21 0.51
N ALA A 79 -1.32 -3.78 0.34
CA ALA A 79 -2.41 -4.60 -0.20
C ALA A 79 -3.17 -3.86 -1.30
N VAL A 80 -4.03 -4.56 -2.05
CA VAL A 80 -4.99 -3.88 -2.94
C VAL A 80 -5.95 -3.13 -2.03
N ASP A 81 -6.32 -1.91 -2.40
CA ASP A 81 -7.53 -1.34 -1.83
C ASP A 81 -8.74 -2.09 -2.37
N GLU A 82 -9.29 -2.99 -1.55
CA GLU A 82 -10.56 -3.64 -1.87
C GLU A 82 -11.75 -2.76 -1.50
N ALA A 83 -11.53 -1.64 -0.79
CA ALA A 83 -12.57 -0.65 -0.63
C ALA A 83 -12.98 -0.20 -2.03
N ASN A 84 -14.29 -0.25 -2.28
CA ASN A 84 -14.89 0.17 -3.54
C ASN A 84 -14.51 -0.73 -4.75
N THR A 85 -13.98 -1.93 -4.54
CA THR A 85 -13.73 -2.90 -5.62
C THR A 85 -14.75 -4.04 -5.58
N LEU A 86 -15.53 -4.21 -6.65
CA LEU A 86 -16.43 -5.36 -6.82
C LEU A 86 -15.80 -6.37 -7.78
N ARG A 87 -15.75 -7.64 -7.38
CA ARG A 87 -15.29 -8.74 -8.25
C ARG A 87 -16.42 -9.71 -8.53
N ILE A 88 -16.73 -9.89 -9.82
CA ILE A 88 -17.76 -10.82 -10.30
C ILE A 88 -17.06 -12.01 -10.96
N TYR A 89 -17.46 -13.22 -10.56
CA TYR A 89 -16.97 -14.47 -11.15
C TYR A 89 -18.13 -15.16 -11.89
N ARG A 90 -17.96 -15.38 -13.21
CA ARG A 90 -18.89 -16.14 -14.04
C ARG A 90 -18.15 -17.32 -14.66
N GLN A 91 -18.31 -18.50 -14.06
CA GLN A 91 -17.50 -19.68 -14.39
C GLN A 91 -16.00 -19.37 -14.22
N THR A 92 -15.23 -19.36 -15.30
CA THR A 92 -13.79 -19.02 -15.31
C THR A 92 -13.51 -17.55 -15.64
N GLU A 93 -14.55 -16.77 -15.96
CA GLU A 93 -14.44 -15.35 -16.28
C GLU A 93 -14.47 -14.51 -14.99
N ARG A 94 -13.45 -13.66 -14.79
CA ARG A 94 -13.37 -12.73 -13.66
C ARG A 94 -13.41 -11.29 -14.17
N THR A 95 -14.41 -10.53 -13.70
CA THR A 95 -14.55 -9.10 -14.00
C THR A 95 -14.36 -8.29 -12.72
N VAL A 96 -13.61 -7.19 -12.81
CA VAL A 96 -13.32 -6.28 -11.69
C VAL A 96 -13.97 -4.92 -11.99
N PHE A 97 -14.61 -4.32 -10.99
CA PHE A 97 -15.25 -3.01 -11.07
C PHE A 97 -14.70 -2.10 -9.97
N SER A 98 -14.62 -0.81 -10.24
CA SER A 98 -14.41 0.25 -9.23
C SER A 98 -15.69 1.03 -9.01
N CYS A 99 -16.11 1.19 -7.76
CA CYS A 99 -17.44 1.68 -7.39
C CYS A 99 -17.38 2.96 -6.56
N ALA A 100 -17.84 4.10 -7.07
CA ALA A 100 -18.04 5.31 -6.26
C ALA A 100 -18.92 6.37 -6.98
N PRO A 101 -20.23 6.54 -6.69
CA PRO A 101 -21.20 5.64 -6.05
C PRO A 101 -21.78 4.56 -7.00
N SER A 102 -21.58 4.70 -8.31
CA SER A 102 -21.86 3.69 -9.34
C SER A 102 -20.58 2.89 -9.66
N CYS A 103 -20.73 1.69 -10.22
CA CYS A 103 -19.61 0.79 -10.54
C CYS A 103 -19.22 0.88 -12.01
N GLU A 104 -17.94 1.13 -12.26
CA GLU A 104 -17.33 1.14 -13.60
C GLU A 104 -16.42 -0.08 -13.79
N GLN A 105 -16.52 -0.74 -14.94
CA GLN A 105 -15.77 -1.96 -15.22
C GLN A 105 -14.33 -1.65 -15.62
N HIS A 106 -13.37 -2.38 -15.02
CA HIS A 106 -12.00 -2.45 -15.52
C HIS A 106 -11.98 -3.28 -16.80
N VAL A 107 -12.18 -2.63 -17.95
CA VAL A 107 -11.88 -3.27 -19.24
C VAL A 107 -10.36 -3.32 -19.38
N LYS A 108 -9.78 -4.52 -19.22
CA LYS A 108 -8.39 -4.76 -19.60
C LYS A 108 -8.34 -4.56 -21.11
N SER A 109 -7.93 -3.37 -21.56
CA SER A 109 -7.58 -3.16 -22.96
C SER A 109 -6.45 -4.13 -23.27
N ALA A 110 -6.78 -5.22 -23.97
CA ALA A 110 -5.79 -6.07 -24.60
C ALA A 110 -5.15 -5.24 -25.72
N SER A 111 -4.21 -4.35 -25.37
CA SER A 111 -3.25 -3.83 -26.35
C SER A 111 -2.32 -4.98 -26.70
N GLY A 112 -2.73 -5.77 -27.69
CA GLY A 112 -2.00 -6.95 -28.14
C GLY A 112 -2.70 -7.65 -29.31
N ALA A 113 -2.79 -6.98 -30.46
CA ALA A 113 -2.93 -7.64 -31.76
C ALA A 113 -2.47 -6.69 -32.87
N THR A 114 -1.16 -6.65 -33.14
CA THR A 114 -0.66 -6.20 -34.44
C THR A 114 -1.17 -7.19 -35.47
N ALA A 115 -2.23 -6.83 -36.19
CA ALA A 115 -2.68 -7.53 -37.38
C ALA A 115 -1.63 -7.30 -38.48
N THR A 116 -0.83 -8.32 -38.79
CA THR A 116 -0.03 -8.32 -40.01
C THR A 116 -0.98 -8.61 -41.19
N PRO A 117 -1.09 -7.73 -42.20
CA PRO A 117 -1.89 -8.02 -43.36
C PRO A 117 -1.21 -9.12 -44.19
N VAL A 118 -1.99 -10.15 -44.54
CA VAL A 118 -1.63 -11.08 -45.61
C VAL A 118 -1.70 -10.30 -46.93
N GLN A 119 -0.56 -10.20 -47.62
CA GLN A 119 -0.50 -10.10 -49.08
C GLN A 119 0.18 -11.36 -49.60
#